data_AF-A0A6C0BTR4-F1
#
_entry.id   AF-A0A6C0BTR4-F1
#
_cell.length_a   1.000
_cell.length_b   1.000
_cell.length_c   1.000
_cell.angle_alpha   90.00
_cell.angle_beta   90.00
_cell.angle_gamma   90.00
#
_symmetry.space_group_name_H-M   'P 1'
#
loop_
_entity.id
_entity.type
_entity.pdbx_description
1 polymer ?
#
loop_
_entity_poly.entity_id
_entity_poly.type
_entity_poly.pdbx_seq_one_letter_code
_entity_poly.pdbx_strand_id
1 'polypeptide(L)'
;MFEKDSLLLLKELDKFIEKNHKDEYYIHKLFNLLEKHDFNYDEPVIENNEICNFPTINTFVSQELNQKIKSYNKKQIVKWSVYSDYKIDCSLCIFRKNKNLSQKSLNFLVYAISFILSFSNHDLEFECNLVFLPDKKMFNNQFTRNEINSGMSSTTNDSSTIYVWRLEECIKVIFHECIHSLKFSELNDTIQLINHYNTKFNCNVSKMTINETYTEIWARILNCYFISLINKFHNSNFNPYTYFCFLLENEKIFSLIQSSKIQNFLMKNPNYDINNTTNTLAYHVCVSELFDNLNNFLKLRFKEKNIFYLKNDKEFIKFFTDNKYTKNIELESNKFYNKTFRMSAVGLSIFMP
;
A
#
# COMPACT_ATOMS: atom_id res chain seq x y z
N MET A 1 9.57 14.78 -6.71
CA MET A 1 9.53 13.36 -6.32
C MET A 1 8.12 12.91 -6.00
N PHE A 2 7.36 13.63 -5.16
CA PHE A 2 5.95 13.29 -4.90
C PHE A 2 5.01 13.53 -6.08
N GLU A 3 3.91 12.76 -6.09
CA GLU A 3 2.72 13.11 -6.86
C GLU A 3 2.15 14.46 -6.43
N LYS A 4 1.52 15.18 -7.36
CA LYS A 4 0.88 16.49 -7.08
C LYS A 4 -0.15 16.39 -5.95
N ASP A 5 -0.95 15.33 -5.95
CA ASP A 5 -2.00 15.12 -4.94
C ASP A 5 -1.39 14.82 -3.56
N SER A 6 -0.29 14.09 -3.51
CA SER A 6 0.44 13.87 -2.25
C SER A 6 1.06 15.15 -1.69
N LEU A 7 1.63 16.02 -2.53
CA LEU A 7 2.10 17.33 -2.08
C LEU A 7 0.97 18.17 -1.48
N LEU A 8 -0.21 18.14 -2.11
CA LEU A 8 -1.38 18.85 -1.61
C LEU A 8 -1.86 18.26 -0.28
N LEU A 9 -1.93 16.93 -0.16
CA LEU A 9 -2.30 16.26 1.08
C LEU A 9 -1.32 16.59 2.20
N LEU A 10 -0.02 16.40 2.00
CA LEU A 10 1.00 16.70 3.01
C LEU A 10 0.88 18.14 3.52
N LYS A 11 0.65 19.10 2.61
CA LYS A 11 0.41 20.50 2.98
C LYS A 11 -0.87 20.71 3.80
N GLU A 12 -1.97 20.04 3.44
CA GLU A 12 -3.23 20.13 4.19
C GLU A 12 -3.16 19.42 5.56
N LEU A 13 -2.35 18.37 5.67
CA LEU A 13 -2.22 17.54 6.86
C LEU A 13 -1.24 18.12 7.89
N ASP A 14 -0.25 18.89 7.44
CA ASP A 14 0.77 19.53 8.30
C ASP A 14 0.16 20.32 9.47
N LYS A 15 -1.03 20.91 9.29
CA LYS A 15 -1.75 21.64 10.34
C LYS A 15 -2.18 20.77 11.54
N PHE A 16 -2.28 19.46 11.35
CA PHE A 16 -2.68 18.50 12.39
C PHE A 16 -1.48 17.87 13.10
N ILE A 17 -0.26 18.07 12.61
CA ILE A 17 0.94 17.47 13.19
C ILE A 17 1.33 18.27 14.43
N GLU A 18 1.34 17.61 15.58
CA GLU A 18 1.92 18.19 16.79
C GLU A 18 3.43 18.39 16.58
N LYS A 19 3.93 19.61 16.84
CA LYS A 19 5.34 19.99 16.56
C LYS A 19 6.39 19.16 17.30
N ASN A 20 5.98 18.34 18.27
CA ASN A 20 6.87 17.48 19.05
C ASN A 20 6.57 16.01 18.74
N HIS A 21 7.18 15.48 17.68
CA HIS A 21 7.19 14.05 17.47
C HIS A 21 7.86 13.37 18.66
N LYS A 22 7.12 12.49 19.33
CA LYS A 22 7.70 11.61 20.33
C LYS A 22 8.49 10.55 19.57
N ASP A 23 9.79 10.54 19.78
CA ASP A 23 10.65 9.45 19.34
C ASP A 23 10.17 8.16 20.02
N GLU A 24 9.53 7.27 19.26
CA GLU A 24 9.00 6.02 19.78
C GLU A 24 10.01 4.90 19.56
N TYR A 25 10.37 4.21 20.65
CA TYR A 25 11.40 3.17 20.65
C TYR A 25 11.26 2.13 19.53
N TYR A 26 10.05 1.62 19.26
CA TYR A 26 9.88 0.58 18.24
C TYR A 26 9.89 1.14 16.80
N ILE A 27 9.54 2.42 16.61
CA ILE A 27 9.70 3.09 15.30
C ILE A 27 11.18 3.27 15.00
N HIS A 28 11.97 3.75 15.98
CA HIS A 28 13.42 3.86 15.82
C HIS A 28 14.07 2.49 15.57
N LYS A 29 13.66 1.46 16.32
CA LYS A 29 14.13 0.09 16.14
C LYS A 29 13.81 -0.45 14.74
N LEU A 30 12.62 -0.16 14.21
CA LEU A 30 12.23 -0.52 12.84
C LEU A 30 13.10 0.20 11.81
N PHE A 31 13.30 1.50 11.96
CA PHE A 31 14.15 2.26 11.05
C PHE A 31 15.56 1.68 10.98
N ASN A 32 16.17 1.39 12.13
CA ASN A 32 17.50 0.79 12.20
C ASN A 32 17.56 -0.63 11.61
N LEU A 33 16.47 -1.41 11.69
CA LEU A 33 16.37 -2.71 11.04
C LEU A 33 16.35 -2.56 9.52
N LEU A 34 15.56 -1.61 9.01
CA LEU A 34 15.46 -1.34 7.57
C LEU A 34 16.74 -0.71 7.01
N GLU A 35 17.46 0.11 7.78
CA GLU A 35 18.73 0.72 7.35
C GLU A 35 19.87 -0.29 7.23
N LYS A 36 19.82 -1.37 8.03
CA LYS A 36 20.78 -2.47 7.97
C LYS A 36 20.45 -3.51 6.91
N HIS A 37 19.27 -3.42 6.30
CA HIS A 37 18.85 -4.35 5.26
C HIS A 37 19.61 -4.03 3.98
N ASP A 38 20.38 -5.01 3.51
CA ASP A 38 21.20 -4.89 2.30
C ASP A 38 20.70 -5.85 1.22
N PHE A 39 20.80 -5.42 -0.03
CA PHE A 39 20.40 -6.22 -1.19
C PHE A 39 21.09 -5.69 -2.45
N ASN A 40 21.25 -6.57 -3.42
CA ASN A 40 21.76 -6.23 -4.74
C ASN A 40 20.80 -6.71 -5.82
N TYR A 41 20.98 -6.24 -7.05
CA TYR A 41 20.24 -6.73 -8.21
C TYR A 41 21.07 -6.57 -9.49
N ASP A 42 20.80 -7.43 -10.46
CA ASP A 42 21.47 -7.40 -11.76
C ASP A 42 21.13 -6.14 -12.55
N GLU A 43 22.03 -5.73 -13.46
CA GLU A 43 21.71 -4.66 -14.40
C GLU A 43 20.48 -5.06 -15.24
N PRO A 44 19.42 -4.23 -15.29
CA PRO A 44 18.18 -4.61 -15.93
C PRO A 44 18.32 -4.69 -17.45
N VAL A 45 17.91 -5.81 -18.02
CA VAL A 45 17.89 -6.05 -19.46
C VAL A 45 16.53 -5.64 -20.02
N ILE A 46 16.54 -4.74 -21.00
CA ILE A 46 15.32 -4.27 -21.67
C ILE A 46 15.08 -5.10 -22.93
N GLU A 47 13.93 -5.75 -23.00
CA GLU A 47 13.47 -6.48 -24.19
C GLU A 47 12.51 -5.61 -25.02
N ASN A 48 12.58 -5.77 -26.35
CA ASN A 48 11.88 -4.94 -27.31
C ASN A 48 10.35 -5.04 -27.25
N ASN A 49 9.68 -4.05 -27.86
CA ASN A 49 8.24 -3.86 -27.74
C ASN A 49 7.43 -4.94 -28.45
N GLU A 50 6.51 -5.54 -27.71
CA GLU A 50 5.49 -6.43 -28.27
C GLU A 50 4.13 -5.73 -28.33
N ILE A 51 3.36 -6.01 -29.37
CA ILE A 51 1.92 -5.69 -29.36
C ILE A 51 1.24 -6.79 -28.56
N CYS A 52 0.84 -6.46 -27.35
CA CYS A 52 0.18 -7.38 -26.44
C CYS A 52 -0.83 -6.61 -25.59
N ASN A 53 -1.99 -7.22 -25.35
CA ASN A 53 -2.99 -6.64 -24.47
C ASN A 53 -2.61 -6.91 -23.02
N PHE A 54 -2.90 -5.95 -22.15
CA PHE A 54 -2.85 -6.18 -20.72
C PHE A 54 -3.73 -7.41 -20.37
N PRO A 55 -3.24 -8.34 -19.54
CA PRO A 55 -3.99 -9.54 -19.19
C PRO A 55 -5.38 -9.19 -18.63
N THR A 56 -6.40 -9.97 -18.99
CA THR A 56 -7.78 -9.68 -18.56
C THR A 56 -7.94 -9.95 -17.07
N ILE A 57 -8.30 -8.91 -16.30
CA ILE A 57 -8.53 -9.00 -14.85
C ILE A 57 -10.01 -8.76 -14.56
N ASN A 58 -10.83 -9.80 -14.65
CA ASN A 58 -12.28 -9.61 -14.67
C ASN A 58 -12.92 -9.36 -13.29
N THR A 59 -12.28 -9.74 -12.18
CA THR A 59 -12.92 -9.69 -10.86
C THR A 59 -12.50 -8.50 -10.00
N PHE A 60 -11.34 -7.88 -10.20
CA PHE A 60 -10.86 -6.79 -9.32
C PHE A 60 -10.91 -5.40 -9.96
N VAL A 61 -10.98 -5.33 -11.29
CA VAL A 61 -11.02 -4.09 -12.05
C VAL A 61 -12.48 -3.77 -12.44
N SER A 62 -12.87 -2.50 -12.35
CA SER A 62 -14.21 -2.07 -12.82
C SER A 62 -14.32 -2.21 -14.34
N GLN A 63 -15.54 -2.40 -14.86
CA GLN A 63 -15.76 -2.51 -16.30
C GLN A 63 -15.26 -1.27 -17.06
N GLU A 64 -15.43 -0.08 -16.48
CA GLU A 64 -14.95 1.19 -17.03
C GLU A 64 -13.43 1.21 -17.18
N LEU A 65 -12.69 0.85 -16.12
CA LEU A 65 -11.22 0.80 -16.15
C LEU A 65 -10.74 -0.29 -17.12
N ASN A 66 -11.40 -1.44 -17.16
CA ASN A 66 -11.09 -2.52 -18.11
C ASN A 66 -11.22 -2.05 -19.57
N GLN A 67 -12.24 -1.24 -19.91
CA GLN A 67 -12.35 -0.65 -21.24
C GLN A 67 -11.19 0.30 -21.56
N LYS A 68 -10.76 1.13 -20.59
CA LYS A 68 -9.61 2.03 -20.75
C LYS A 68 -8.30 1.26 -20.94
N ILE A 69 -8.09 0.19 -20.17
CA ILE A 69 -6.89 -0.66 -20.24
C ILE A 69 -6.68 -1.25 -21.64
N LYS A 70 -7.75 -1.63 -22.36
CA LYS A 70 -7.66 -2.19 -23.73
C LYS A 70 -6.91 -1.29 -24.72
N SER A 71 -6.87 0.02 -24.47
CA SER A 71 -6.12 0.95 -25.32
C SER A 71 -4.60 0.98 -25.07
N TYR A 72 -4.11 0.27 -24.03
CA TYR A 72 -2.70 0.15 -23.67
C TYR A 72 -2.13 -1.17 -24.21
N ASN A 73 -1.85 -1.21 -25.51
CA ASN A 73 -1.53 -2.43 -26.26
C ASN A 73 -0.05 -2.57 -26.67
N LYS A 74 0.81 -1.63 -26.26
CA LYS A 74 2.26 -1.76 -26.43
C LYS A 74 2.87 -2.17 -25.10
N LYS A 75 3.66 -3.24 -25.12
CA LYS A 75 4.33 -3.80 -23.95
C LYS A 75 5.82 -3.50 -24.02
N GLN A 76 6.41 -2.99 -22.94
CA GLN A 76 7.85 -2.91 -22.72
C GLN A 76 8.20 -3.89 -21.60
N ILE A 77 9.24 -4.71 -21.80
CA ILE A 77 9.64 -5.73 -20.83
C ILE A 77 11.03 -5.40 -20.28
N VAL A 78 11.20 -5.55 -18.97
CA VAL A 78 12.48 -5.39 -18.28
C VAL A 78 12.70 -6.61 -17.39
N LYS A 79 13.87 -7.26 -17.49
CA LYS A 79 14.20 -8.45 -16.70
C LYS A 79 15.47 -8.23 -15.89
N TRP A 80 15.50 -8.75 -14.67
CA TRP A 80 16.66 -8.72 -13.77
C TRP A 80 16.48 -9.74 -12.65
N SER A 81 17.51 -9.99 -11.85
CA SER A 81 17.39 -10.78 -10.63
C SER A 81 17.75 -9.95 -9.41
N VAL A 82 17.09 -10.20 -8.28
CA VAL A 82 17.34 -9.57 -6.98
C VAL A 82 18.01 -10.60 -6.07
N TYR A 83 19.00 -10.15 -5.30
CA TYR A 83 19.79 -10.98 -4.39
C TYR A 83 19.79 -10.36 -2.99
N SER A 84 19.25 -11.11 -2.03
CA SER A 84 19.44 -10.89 -0.60
C SER A 84 19.85 -12.22 0.06
N ASP A 85 19.04 -12.75 0.96
CA ASP A 85 19.16 -14.14 1.44
C ASP A 85 18.68 -15.16 0.38
N TYR A 86 17.90 -14.69 -0.60
CA TYR A 86 17.28 -15.49 -1.65
C TYR A 86 17.43 -14.81 -3.01
N LYS A 87 17.26 -15.59 -4.08
CA LYS A 87 17.27 -15.10 -5.47
C LYS A 87 15.86 -14.95 -5.98
N ILE A 88 15.55 -13.80 -6.57
CA ILE A 88 14.24 -13.51 -7.15
C ILE A 88 14.40 -13.10 -8.60
N ASP A 89 13.89 -13.91 -9.51
CA ASP A 89 13.94 -13.64 -10.94
C ASP A 89 12.73 -12.79 -11.34
N CYS A 90 13.01 -11.56 -11.78
CA CYS A 90 12.01 -10.51 -11.95
C CYS A 90 11.75 -10.21 -13.43
N SER A 91 10.47 -9.99 -13.76
CA SER A 91 10.01 -9.46 -15.05
C SER A 91 9.04 -8.30 -14.82
N LEU A 92 9.33 -7.12 -15.36
CA LEU A 92 8.46 -5.95 -15.36
C LEU A 92 7.90 -5.71 -16.75
N CYS A 93 6.59 -5.88 -16.88
CA CYS A 93 5.81 -5.68 -18.09
C CYS A 93 5.03 -4.36 -18.01
N ILE A 94 5.44 -3.35 -18.78
CA ILE A 94 4.78 -2.03 -18.79
C ILE A 94 3.95 -1.86 -20.06
N PHE A 95 2.65 -1.68 -19.88
CA PHE A 95 1.68 -1.49 -20.95
C PHE A 95 1.38 -0.01 -21.15
N ARG A 96 1.40 0.44 -22.41
CA ARG A 96 1.33 1.86 -22.78
C ARG A 96 0.58 2.08 -24.09
N LYS A 97 0.07 3.31 -24.26
CA LYS A 97 -0.45 3.83 -25.54
C LYS A 97 0.67 4.30 -26.46
N ASN A 98 1.55 5.14 -25.89
CA ASN A 98 2.53 5.95 -26.61
C ASN A 98 3.96 5.60 -26.20
N LYS A 99 4.85 6.59 -26.05
CA LYS A 99 6.31 6.46 -25.87
C LYS A 99 6.73 5.61 -24.66
N ASN A 100 7.92 5.02 -24.75
CA ASN A 100 8.56 4.25 -23.67
C ASN A 100 8.74 5.14 -22.44
N LEU A 101 8.85 4.51 -21.27
CA LEU A 101 9.33 5.21 -20.08
C LEU A 101 10.79 5.61 -20.28
N SER A 102 11.20 6.71 -19.64
CA SER A 102 12.61 7.09 -19.60
C SER A 102 13.42 6.05 -18.83
N GLN A 103 14.71 5.90 -19.17
CA GLN A 103 15.61 5.00 -18.44
C GLN A 103 15.62 5.29 -16.93
N LYS A 104 15.58 6.56 -16.53
CA LYS A 104 15.49 6.97 -15.12
C LYS A 104 14.23 6.43 -14.43
N SER A 105 13.08 6.50 -15.11
CA SER A 105 11.81 5.99 -14.55
C SER A 105 11.82 4.46 -14.45
N LEU A 106 12.42 3.78 -15.44
CA LEU A 106 12.59 2.32 -15.41
C LEU A 106 13.51 1.89 -14.27
N ASN A 107 14.69 2.51 -14.15
CA ASN A 107 15.64 2.21 -13.08
C ASN A 107 15.01 2.47 -11.70
N PHE A 108 14.20 3.52 -11.57
CA PHE A 108 13.47 3.79 -10.33
C PHE A 108 12.45 2.71 -9.99
N LEU A 109 11.68 2.23 -10.97
CA LEU A 109 10.73 1.11 -10.77
C LEU A 109 11.46 -0.19 -10.41
N VAL A 110 12.54 -0.52 -11.14
CA VAL A 110 13.40 -1.68 -10.86
C VAL A 110 13.93 -1.61 -9.43
N TYR A 111 14.44 -0.45 -9.01
CA TYR A 111 14.94 -0.26 -7.64
C TYR A 111 13.85 -0.43 -6.59
N ALA A 112 12.66 0.17 -6.80
CA ALA A 112 11.54 0.05 -5.88
C ALA A 112 11.06 -1.41 -5.74
N ILE A 113 10.89 -2.11 -6.86
CA ILE A 113 10.48 -3.52 -6.87
C ILE A 113 11.56 -4.39 -6.20
N SER A 114 12.83 -4.16 -6.51
CA SER A 114 13.95 -4.89 -5.89
C SER A 114 14.01 -4.68 -4.39
N PHE A 115 13.80 -3.44 -3.91
CA PHE A 115 13.73 -3.13 -2.49
C PHE A 115 12.67 -3.98 -1.78
N ILE A 116 11.42 -4.00 -2.26
CA ILE A 116 10.38 -4.76 -1.57
C ILE A 116 10.60 -6.27 -1.69
N LEU A 117 11.02 -6.77 -2.86
CA LEU A 117 11.24 -8.20 -3.07
C LEU A 117 12.43 -8.74 -2.28
N SER A 118 13.44 -7.91 -1.99
CA SER A 118 14.59 -8.32 -1.18
C SER A 118 14.23 -8.80 0.24
N PHE A 119 13.01 -8.55 0.71
CA PHE A 119 12.49 -9.10 1.97
C PHE A 119 11.94 -10.53 1.86
N SER A 120 12.04 -11.18 0.69
CA SER A 120 11.61 -12.57 0.52
C SER A 120 12.33 -13.53 1.47
N ASN A 121 11.65 -14.61 1.80
CA ASN A 121 12.16 -15.73 2.58
C ASN A 121 12.27 -17.03 1.76
N HIS A 122 12.16 -16.94 0.44
CA HIS A 122 12.31 -18.04 -0.51
C HIS A 122 12.69 -17.51 -1.89
N ASP A 123 13.23 -18.38 -2.74
CA ASP A 123 13.43 -18.09 -4.15
C ASP A 123 12.06 -17.95 -4.85
N LEU A 124 11.94 -17.01 -5.78
CA LEU A 124 10.65 -16.66 -6.38
C LEU A 124 10.83 -16.20 -7.83
N GLU A 125 10.00 -16.69 -8.74
CA GLU A 125 9.78 -16.06 -10.04
C GLU A 125 8.69 -14.98 -9.92
N PHE A 126 9.03 -13.73 -10.21
CA PHE A 126 8.16 -12.59 -10.00
C PHE A 126 7.87 -11.83 -11.29
N GLU A 127 6.59 -11.67 -11.63
CA GLU A 127 6.16 -10.82 -12.75
C GLU A 127 5.31 -9.64 -12.26
N CYS A 128 5.63 -8.43 -12.72
CA CYS A 128 4.88 -7.21 -12.45
C CYS A 128 4.30 -6.63 -13.74
N ASN A 129 2.97 -6.58 -13.85
CA ASN A 129 2.25 -6.00 -14.98
C ASN A 129 1.71 -4.62 -14.61
N LEU A 130 2.22 -3.58 -15.26
CA LEU A 130 1.85 -2.18 -14.99
C LEU A 130 1.08 -1.55 -16.14
N VAL A 131 -0.03 -0.89 -15.82
CA VAL A 131 -0.69 0.13 -16.64
C VAL A 131 -0.78 1.41 -15.83
N PHE A 132 -0.49 2.54 -16.45
CA PHE A 132 -0.61 3.86 -15.81
C PHE A 132 -1.89 4.57 -16.26
N LEU A 133 -3.04 4.13 -15.76
CA LEU A 133 -4.26 4.90 -15.92
C LEU A 133 -4.17 6.17 -15.05
N PRO A 134 -4.55 7.35 -15.57
CA PRO A 134 -4.56 8.60 -14.81
C PRO A 134 -5.75 8.69 -13.83
N ASP A 135 -6.67 7.73 -13.89
CA ASP A 135 -7.88 7.66 -13.07
C ASP A 135 -7.59 7.71 -11.56
N LYS A 136 -8.38 8.52 -10.85
CA LYS A 136 -8.22 8.82 -9.43
C LYS A 136 -9.34 8.23 -8.60
N LYS A 137 -9.02 7.82 -7.38
CA LYS A 137 -9.98 7.36 -6.37
C LYS A 137 -10.64 8.57 -5.72
N MET A 138 -11.93 8.71 -5.97
CA MET A 138 -12.75 9.81 -5.47
C MET A 138 -13.72 9.28 -4.43
N PHE A 139 -13.88 10.02 -3.33
CA PHE A 139 -14.85 9.70 -2.30
C PHE A 139 -16.20 10.32 -2.67
N ASN A 140 -17.15 9.47 -3.05
CA ASN A 140 -18.49 9.84 -3.50
C ASN A 140 -19.58 8.99 -2.79
N ASN A 141 -19.28 8.45 -1.61
CA ASN A 141 -20.10 7.48 -0.88
C ASN A 141 -20.36 6.16 -1.64
N GLN A 142 -19.54 5.83 -2.64
CA GLN A 142 -19.51 4.51 -3.27
C GLN A 142 -18.26 3.76 -2.83
N PHE A 143 -18.41 2.46 -2.60
CA PHE A 143 -17.36 1.59 -2.05
C PHE A 143 -17.06 0.44 -3.01
N THR A 144 -16.98 0.74 -4.31
CA THR A 144 -16.78 -0.26 -5.34
C THR A 144 -15.32 -0.43 -5.71
N ARG A 145 -15.05 -1.46 -6.53
CA ARG A 145 -13.74 -1.71 -7.13
C ARG A 145 -13.20 -0.50 -7.88
N ASN A 146 -14.08 0.34 -8.42
CA ASN A 146 -13.68 1.58 -9.06
C ASN A 146 -13.15 2.60 -8.06
N GLU A 147 -13.77 2.78 -6.90
CA GLU A 147 -13.35 3.80 -5.93
C GLU A 147 -12.14 3.33 -5.10
N ILE A 148 -11.88 2.03 -5.01
CA ILE A 148 -10.90 1.47 -4.05
C ILE A 148 -9.73 0.76 -4.73
N ASN A 149 -9.99 -0.18 -5.64
CA ASN A 149 -8.96 -1.11 -6.10
C ASN A 149 -8.00 -0.46 -7.10
N SER A 150 -6.72 -0.83 -7.00
CA SER A 150 -5.65 -0.33 -7.88
C SER A 150 -4.67 -1.42 -8.33
N GLY A 151 -4.71 -2.58 -7.68
CA GLY A 151 -3.90 -3.73 -8.00
C GLY A 151 -4.56 -5.05 -7.61
N MET A 152 -3.92 -6.14 -8.04
CA MET A 152 -4.16 -7.48 -7.54
C MET A 152 -2.89 -8.32 -7.69
N SER A 153 -2.87 -9.47 -7.01
CA SER A 153 -1.78 -10.45 -7.08
C SER A 153 -2.36 -11.86 -7.28
N SER A 154 -1.56 -12.70 -7.94
CA SER A 154 -1.80 -14.13 -8.13
C SER A 154 -0.53 -14.87 -7.79
N THR A 155 -0.55 -15.67 -6.73
CA THR A 155 0.65 -16.25 -6.14
C THR A 155 0.52 -17.76 -6.03
N THR A 156 1.58 -18.47 -6.42
CA THR A 156 1.76 -19.90 -6.22
C THR A 156 2.86 -20.14 -5.17
N ASN A 157 3.47 -21.32 -5.11
CA ASN A 157 4.59 -21.53 -4.20
C ASN A 157 5.90 -20.94 -4.72
N ASP A 158 6.12 -21.00 -6.03
CA ASP A 158 7.41 -20.68 -6.64
C ASP A 158 7.32 -19.50 -7.63
N SER A 159 6.11 -19.01 -7.90
CA SER A 159 5.89 -17.88 -8.78
C SER A 159 4.80 -16.94 -8.28
N SER A 160 4.94 -15.64 -8.58
CA SER A 160 3.92 -14.65 -8.33
C SER A 160 3.80 -13.67 -9.48
N THR A 161 2.58 -13.25 -9.76
CA THR A 161 2.28 -12.22 -10.74
C THR A 161 1.42 -11.15 -10.10
N ILE A 162 1.86 -9.90 -10.20
CA ILE A 162 1.09 -8.74 -9.75
C ILE A 162 0.63 -7.91 -10.93
N TYR A 163 -0.48 -7.20 -10.73
CA TYR A 163 -1.09 -6.32 -11.70
C TYR A 163 -1.42 -5.01 -11.03
N VAL A 164 -1.00 -3.89 -11.61
CA VAL A 164 -1.32 -2.55 -11.11
C VAL A 164 -1.77 -1.69 -12.27
N TRP A 165 -2.93 -1.03 -12.15
CA TRP A 165 -3.55 -0.33 -13.27
C TRP A 165 -3.72 1.18 -13.07
N ARG A 166 -3.37 1.73 -11.91
CA ARG A 166 -3.45 3.17 -11.64
C ARG A 166 -2.06 3.78 -11.44
N LEU A 167 -1.91 5.00 -11.94
CA LEU A 167 -0.76 5.84 -11.64
C LEU A 167 -0.78 6.33 -10.18
N GLU A 168 -1.97 6.52 -9.62
CA GLU A 168 -2.15 6.96 -8.23
C GLU A 168 -1.59 5.94 -7.23
N GLU A 169 -0.71 6.40 -6.34
CA GLU A 169 -0.08 5.61 -5.27
C GLU A 169 0.71 4.40 -5.80
N CYS A 170 1.18 4.46 -7.05
CA CYS A 170 1.68 3.29 -7.79
C CYS A 170 2.76 2.50 -7.04
N ILE A 171 3.77 3.17 -6.47
CA ILE A 171 4.83 2.48 -5.71
C ILE A 171 4.28 1.76 -4.46
N LYS A 172 3.39 2.42 -3.71
CA LYS A 172 2.74 1.81 -2.54
C LYS A 172 1.89 0.60 -2.95
N VAL A 173 1.15 0.71 -4.06
CA VAL A 173 0.35 -0.41 -4.58
C VAL A 173 1.24 -1.57 -5.06
N ILE A 174 2.36 -1.29 -5.72
CA ILE A 174 3.35 -2.32 -6.04
C ILE A 174 3.83 -3.01 -4.75
N PHE A 175 4.16 -2.25 -3.70
CA PHE A 175 4.59 -2.84 -2.43
C PHE A 175 3.49 -3.71 -1.81
N HIS A 176 2.23 -3.25 -1.84
CA HIS A 176 1.08 -4.00 -1.36
C HIS A 176 0.95 -5.36 -2.06
N GLU A 177 0.98 -5.39 -3.39
CA GLU A 177 0.86 -6.65 -4.14
C GLU A 177 2.11 -7.54 -4.02
N CYS A 178 3.31 -6.94 -3.89
CA CYS A 178 4.52 -7.68 -3.55
C CYS A 178 4.40 -8.32 -2.16
N ILE A 179 3.84 -7.63 -1.16
CA ILE A 179 3.68 -8.19 0.20
C ILE A 179 2.77 -9.43 0.20
N HIS A 180 1.71 -9.44 -0.62
CA HIS A 180 0.93 -10.66 -0.87
C HIS A 180 1.77 -11.77 -1.48
N SER A 181 2.58 -11.43 -2.50
CA SER A 181 3.49 -12.36 -3.17
C SER A 181 4.52 -12.97 -2.21
N LEU A 182 5.03 -12.17 -1.28
CA LEU A 182 6.00 -12.58 -0.28
C LEU A 182 5.37 -13.31 0.91
N LYS A 183 4.04 -13.42 0.97
CA LYS A 183 3.29 -14.11 2.03
C LYS A 183 3.66 -13.63 3.43
N PHE A 184 3.70 -12.31 3.63
CA PHE A 184 3.94 -11.75 4.97
C PHE A 184 2.86 -12.18 5.98
N SER A 185 1.66 -12.52 5.53
CA SER A 185 0.61 -13.11 6.37
C SER A 185 -0.39 -13.91 5.55
N GLU A 186 -1.03 -14.88 6.20
CA GLU A 186 -2.13 -15.69 5.66
C GLU A 186 -3.34 -15.66 6.63
N LEU A 187 -3.72 -14.45 7.04
CA LEU A 187 -4.77 -14.27 8.04
C LEU A 187 -6.15 -14.63 7.51
N ASN A 188 -6.88 -15.39 8.32
CA ASN A 188 -8.30 -15.66 8.10
C ASN A 188 -9.17 -14.82 9.03
N ASP A 189 -10.33 -14.41 8.53
CA ASP A 189 -11.32 -13.75 9.36
C ASP A 189 -11.84 -14.70 10.45
N THR A 190 -12.15 -14.13 11.62
CA THR A 190 -12.84 -14.85 12.69
C THR A 190 -14.24 -14.29 12.86
N ILE A 191 -15.21 -15.14 13.24
CA ILE A 191 -16.56 -14.71 13.58
C ILE A 191 -16.54 -13.63 14.67
N GLN A 192 -15.62 -13.76 15.63
CA GLN A 192 -15.44 -12.77 16.69
C GLN A 192 -15.05 -11.40 16.14
N LEU A 193 -14.11 -11.33 15.19
CA LEU A 193 -13.69 -10.09 14.57
C LEU A 193 -14.82 -9.44 13.76
N ILE A 194 -15.54 -10.24 12.96
CA ILE A 194 -16.67 -9.77 12.17
C ILE A 194 -17.76 -9.20 13.09
N ASN A 195 -18.14 -9.95 14.12
CA ASN A 195 -19.14 -9.51 15.09
C ASN A 195 -18.70 -8.26 15.85
N HIS A 196 -17.41 -8.13 16.17
CA HIS A 196 -16.86 -6.94 16.80
C HIS A 196 -17.13 -5.70 15.94
N TYR A 197 -16.78 -5.73 14.66
CA TYR A 197 -16.96 -4.57 13.77
C TYR A 197 -18.41 -4.29 13.38
N ASN A 198 -19.21 -5.33 13.12
CA ASN A 198 -20.65 -5.19 12.90
C ASN A 198 -21.33 -4.50 14.08
N THR A 199 -21.01 -4.92 15.31
CA THR A 199 -21.54 -4.28 16.53
C THR A 199 -21.04 -2.84 16.67
N LYS A 200 -19.73 -2.63 16.49
CA LYS A 200 -19.07 -1.33 16.72
C LYS A 200 -19.56 -0.24 15.79
N PHE A 201 -19.84 -0.56 14.52
CA PHE A 201 -20.24 0.41 13.50
C PHE A 201 -21.68 0.25 13.02
N ASN A 202 -22.46 -0.63 13.65
CA ASN A 202 -23.83 -0.95 13.26
C ASN A 202 -23.95 -1.27 11.76
N CYS A 203 -23.05 -2.12 11.26
CA CYS A 203 -22.99 -2.57 9.87
C CYS A 203 -23.27 -4.07 9.77
N ASN A 204 -23.39 -4.58 8.55
CA ASN A 204 -23.72 -5.98 8.29
C ASN A 204 -22.74 -6.59 7.28
N VAL A 205 -21.46 -6.60 7.62
CA VAL A 205 -20.44 -7.24 6.79
C VAL A 205 -20.40 -8.74 7.04
N SER A 206 -20.30 -9.51 5.96
CA SER A 206 -20.15 -10.97 6.00
C SER A 206 -18.68 -11.42 6.02
N LYS A 207 -17.78 -10.54 5.55
CA LYS A 207 -16.34 -10.77 5.46
C LYS A 207 -15.59 -9.46 5.69
N MET A 208 -14.45 -9.53 6.37
CA MET A 208 -13.56 -8.39 6.62
C MET A 208 -12.31 -8.43 5.74
N THR A 209 -11.80 -9.63 5.46
CA THR A 209 -10.49 -9.90 4.85
C THR A 209 -9.37 -9.18 5.62
N ILE A 210 -9.22 -9.46 6.91
CA ILE A 210 -8.28 -8.77 7.80
C ILE A 210 -6.81 -8.86 7.33
N ASN A 211 -6.47 -9.85 6.51
CA ASN A 211 -5.16 -9.95 5.86
C ASN A 211 -4.78 -8.69 5.08
N GLU A 212 -5.75 -8.05 4.42
CA GLU A 212 -5.58 -6.78 3.69
C GLU A 212 -5.10 -5.65 4.60
N THR A 213 -5.52 -5.67 5.86
CA THR A 213 -5.09 -4.67 6.86
C THR A 213 -3.60 -4.82 7.15
N TYR A 214 -3.13 -6.07 7.29
CA TYR A 214 -1.74 -6.38 7.55
C TYR A 214 -0.85 -6.08 6.33
N THR A 215 -1.33 -6.40 5.12
CA THR A 215 -0.65 -6.01 3.88
C THR A 215 -0.55 -4.49 3.76
N GLU A 216 -1.66 -3.77 3.93
CA GLU A 216 -1.72 -2.33 3.70
C GLU A 216 -0.89 -1.53 4.71
N ILE A 217 -0.88 -1.92 6.00
CA ILE A 217 -0.04 -1.23 6.99
C ILE A 217 1.45 -1.35 6.65
N TRP A 218 1.91 -2.54 6.26
CA TRP A 218 3.31 -2.75 5.88
C TRP A 218 3.66 -2.06 4.58
N ALA A 219 2.78 -2.11 3.57
CA ALA A 219 2.99 -1.39 2.31
C ALA A 219 3.22 0.10 2.54
N ARG A 220 2.43 0.72 3.43
CA ARG A 220 2.53 2.15 3.76
C ARG A 220 3.76 2.48 4.59
N ILE A 221 4.08 1.67 5.60
CA ILE A 221 5.30 1.83 6.41
C ILE A 221 6.55 1.73 5.52
N LEU A 222 6.65 0.67 4.71
CA LEU A 222 7.80 0.45 3.82
C LEU A 222 7.90 1.52 2.74
N ASN A 223 6.77 2.00 2.21
CA ASN A 223 6.75 3.14 1.29
C ASN A 223 7.26 4.43 1.96
N CYS A 224 6.89 4.73 3.21
CA CYS A 224 7.44 5.87 3.95
C CYS A 224 8.96 5.75 4.13
N TYR A 225 9.44 4.56 4.48
CA TYR A 225 10.88 4.32 4.62
C TYR A 225 11.60 4.49 3.28
N PHE A 226 11.10 3.85 2.22
CA PHE A 226 11.66 3.92 0.88
C PHE A 226 11.78 5.37 0.40
N ILE A 227 10.74 6.19 0.59
CA ILE A 227 10.77 7.61 0.24
C ILE A 227 11.84 8.37 1.02
N SER A 228 12.02 8.06 2.29
CA SER A 228 13.04 8.67 3.14
C SER A 228 14.46 8.30 2.67
N LEU A 229 14.64 7.06 2.23
CA LEU A 229 15.89 6.58 1.64
C LEU A 229 16.21 7.30 0.32
N ILE A 230 15.24 7.43 -0.59
CA ILE A 230 15.46 8.13 -1.87
C ILE A 230 15.84 9.60 -1.63
N ASN A 231 15.24 10.27 -0.64
CA ASN A 231 15.61 11.65 -0.31
C ASN A 231 17.04 11.78 0.25
N LYS A 232 17.52 10.79 1.01
CA LYS A 232 18.91 10.71 1.47
C LYS A 232 19.90 10.71 0.30
N PHE A 233 19.58 10.01 -0.80
CA PHE A 233 20.42 10.00 -2.01
C PHE A 233 20.50 11.36 -2.72
N HIS A 234 19.49 12.21 -2.57
CA HIS A 234 19.48 13.55 -3.17
C HIS A 234 20.09 14.64 -2.28
N ASN A 235 20.15 14.42 -0.96
CA ASN A 235 20.70 15.39 -0.01
C ASN A 235 21.40 14.67 1.14
N SER A 236 22.73 14.69 1.15
CA SER A 236 23.54 13.99 2.16
C SER A 236 23.40 14.54 3.59
N ASN A 237 22.96 15.79 3.75
CA ASN A 237 22.70 16.41 5.06
C ASN A 237 21.28 16.12 5.59
N PHE A 238 20.49 15.35 4.84
CA PHE A 238 19.13 14.98 5.20
C PHE A 238 19.13 13.93 6.32
N ASN A 239 18.27 14.13 7.33
CA ASN A 239 18.02 13.10 8.34
C ASN A 239 16.88 12.18 7.88
N PRO A 240 17.17 10.98 7.33
CA PRO A 240 16.14 10.08 6.82
C PRO A 240 15.21 9.58 7.93
N TYR A 241 15.69 9.45 9.17
CA TYR A 241 14.86 8.98 10.28
C TYR A 241 13.77 10.00 10.63
N THR A 242 14.15 11.27 10.80
CA THR A 242 13.19 12.34 11.08
C THR A 242 12.13 12.45 9.98
N TYR A 243 12.54 12.29 8.72
CA TYR A 243 11.59 12.32 7.61
C TYR A 243 10.68 11.09 7.57
N PHE A 244 11.21 9.92 7.87
CA PHE A 244 10.41 8.70 8.00
C PHE A 244 9.30 8.86 9.06
N CYS A 245 9.64 9.40 10.23
CA CYS A 245 8.66 9.71 11.28
C CYS A 245 7.61 10.73 10.80
N PHE A 246 8.04 11.79 10.11
CA PHE A 246 7.12 12.78 9.54
C PHE A 246 6.12 12.14 8.56
N LEU A 247 6.59 11.26 7.67
CA LEU A 247 5.71 10.58 6.71
C LEU A 247 4.75 9.61 7.40
N LEU A 248 5.21 8.84 8.38
CA LEU A 248 4.35 7.93 9.16
C LEU A 248 3.22 8.68 9.87
N GLU A 249 3.50 9.88 10.39
CA GLU A 249 2.51 10.68 11.10
C GLU A 249 1.50 11.32 10.15
N ASN A 250 1.92 11.73 8.96
CA ASN A 250 0.99 12.09 7.90
C ASN A 250 0.09 10.89 7.51
N GLU A 251 0.64 9.69 7.41
CA GLU A 251 -0.14 8.48 7.13
C GLU A 251 -1.14 8.16 8.24
N LYS A 252 -0.75 8.32 9.50
CA LYS A 252 -1.64 8.15 10.64
C LYS A 252 -2.82 9.12 10.60
N ILE A 253 -2.55 10.42 10.44
CA ILE A 253 -3.60 11.46 10.36
C ILE A 253 -4.51 11.20 9.15
N PHE A 254 -3.94 10.88 7.99
CA PHE A 254 -4.72 10.59 6.80
C PHE A 254 -5.59 9.34 6.94
N SER A 255 -5.07 8.28 7.58
CA SER A 255 -5.87 7.08 7.88
C SER A 255 -7.06 7.41 8.76
N LEU A 256 -6.86 8.26 9.78
CA LEU A 256 -7.93 8.70 10.66
C LEU A 256 -9.00 9.48 9.89
N ILE A 257 -8.59 10.35 8.96
CA ILE A 257 -9.51 11.06 8.07
C ILE A 257 -10.32 10.08 7.20
N GLN A 258 -9.68 9.11 6.55
CA GLN A 258 -10.38 8.14 5.71
C GLN A 258 -11.32 7.27 6.53
N SER A 259 -10.87 6.79 7.70
CA SER A 259 -11.70 6.03 8.64
C SER A 259 -12.92 6.83 9.10
N SER A 260 -12.76 8.12 9.42
CA SER A 260 -13.84 9.00 9.84
C SER A 260 -14.91 9.17 8.75
N LYS A 261 -14.53 9.19 7.47
CA LYS A 261 -15.51 9.20 6.36
C LYS A 261 -16.38 7.94 6.37
N ILE A 262 -15.75 6.78 6.55
CA ILE A 262 -16.44 5.49 6.59
C ILE A 262 -17.40 5.44 7.77
N GLN A 263 -16.93 5.82 8.96
CA GLN A 263 -17.75 5.87 10.17
C GLN A 263 -18.94 6.83 9.99
N ASN A 264 -18.71 8.04 9.48
CA ASN A 264 -19.76 9.02 9.23
C ASN A 264 -20.78 8.55 8.18
N PHE A 265 -20.37 7.76 7.19
CA PHE A 265 -21.29 7.12 6.25
C PHE A 265 -22.13 6.04 6.93
N LEU A 266 -21.51 5.13 7.69
CA LEU A 266 -22.20 4.03 8.37
C LEU A 266 -23.20 4.51 9.43
N MET A 267 -22.87 5.57 10.18
CA MET A 267 -23.81 6.20 11.11
C MET A 267 -25.11 6.67 10.44
N LYS A 268 -25.04 7.09 9.17
CA LYS A 268 -26.19 7.54 8.37
C LYS A 268 -26.88 6.39 7.63
N ASN A 269 -26.22 5.24 7.51
CA ASN A 269 -26.67 4.09 6.72
C ASN A 269 -26.47 2.79 7.54
N PRO A 270 -27.25 2.61 8.62
CA PRO A 270 -27.12 1.42 9.46
C PRO A 270 -27.43 0.15 8.68
N ASN A 271 -26.79 -0.96 9.08
CA ASN A 271 -26.88 -2.28 8.44
C ASN A 271 -26.36 -2.35 6.99
N TYR A 272 -25.68 -1.31 6.50
CA TYR A 272 -25.06 -1.35 5.18
C TYR A 272 -23.87 -2.33 5.17
N ASP A 273 -23.82 -3.22 4.17
CA ASP A 273 -22.62 -4.04 3.92
C ASP A 273 -21.62 -3.23 3.09
N ILE A 274 -20.71 -2.57 3.79
CA ILE A 274 -19.68 -1.73 3.18
C ILE A 274 -18.55 -2.52 2.51
N ASN A 275 -18.50 -3.83 2.73
CA ASN A 275 -17.52 -4.74 2.15
C ASN A 275 -18.10 -5.57 0.99
N ASN A 276 -19.33 -5.31 0.56
CA ASN A 276 -20.02 -6.12 -0.46
C ASN A 276 -19.22 -6.31 -1.76
N THR A 277 -18.37 -5.35 -2.15
CA THR A 277 -17.60 -5.44 -3.40
C THR A 277 -16.08 -5.31 -3.23
N THR A 278 -15.61 -4.91 -2.06
CA THR A 278 -14.22 -4.54 -1.73
C THR A 278 -13.97 -4.70 -0.23
N ASN A 279 -12.72 -4.58 0.23
CA ASN A 279 -12.38 -4.72 1.65
C ASN A 279 -12.31 -3.36 2.40
N THR A 280 -13.34 -2.53 2.25
CA THR A 280 -13.36 -1.13 2.74
C THR A 280 -12.96 -0.99 4.21
N LEU A 281 -13.55 -1.79 5.11
CA LEU A 281 -13.23 -1.72 6.54
C LEU A 281 -11.77 -2.08 6.83
N ALA A 282 -11.22 -3.08 6.13
CA ALA A 282 -9.83 -3.48 6.29
C ALA A 282 -8.90 -2.34 5.88
N TYR A 283 -9.05 -1.81 4.66
CA TYR A 283 -8.15 -0.79 4.11
C TYR A 283 -8.16 0.54 4.86
N HIS A 284 -9.33 0.97 5.35
CA HIS A 284 -9.48 2.32 5.90
C HIS A 284 -9.64 2.35 7.42
N VAL A 285 -10.46 1.48 7.99
CA VAL A 285 -10.79 1.53 9.42
C VAL A 285 -9.75 0.76 10.24
N CYS A 286 -9.51 -0.51 9.89
CA CYS A 286 -8.58 -1.36 10.64
C CYS A 286 -7.13 -0.85 10.52
N VAL A 287 -6.73 -0.38 9.32
CA VAL A 287 -5.41 0.27 9.13
C VAL A 287 -5.29 1.54 9.98
N SER A 288 -6.35 2.35 10.09
CA SER A 288 -6.34 3.51 10.97
C SER A 288 -6.18 3.13 12.45
N GLU A 289 -6.79 2.02 12.90
CA GLU A 289 -6.63 1.53 14.28
C GLU A 289 -5.20 1.03 14.54
N LEU A 290 -4.54 0.43 13.54
CA LEU A 290 -3.12 0.07 13.63
C LEU A 290 -2.22 1.30 13.70
N PHE A 291 -2.43 2.31 12.84
CA PHE A 291 -1.64 3.54 12.89
C PHE A 291 -1.80 4.30 14.21
N ASP A 292 -3.02 4.34 14.76
CA ASP A 292 -3.25 5.00 16.06
C ASP A 292 -2.51 4.29 17.21
N ASN A 293 -2.24 3.00 17.04
CA ASN A 293 -1.53 2.14 17.99
C ASN A 293 -0.20 1.61 17.42
N LEU A 294 0.46 2.37 16.55
CA LEU A 294 1.59 1.89 15.75
C LEU A 294 2.72 1.30 16.60
N ASN A 295 3.11 1.98 17.69
CA ASN A 295 4.14 1.48 18.60
C ASN A 295 3.80 0.10 19.20
N ASN A 296 2.53 -0.11 19.58
CA ASN A 296 2.07 -1.36 20.17
C ASN A 296 1.99 -2.46 19.12
N PHE A 297 1.56 -2.13 17.90
CA PHE A 297 1.63 -3.05 16.76
C PHE A 297 3.09 -3.47 16.51
N LEU A 298 4.02 -2.51 16.40
CA LEU A 298 5.44 -2.81 16.19
C LEU A 298 6.01 -3.62 17.37
N LYS A 299 5.67 -3.29 18.62
CA LYS A 299 6.03 -4.08 19.80
C LYS A 299 5.59 -5.53 19.67
N LEU A 300 4.37 -5.78 19.20
CA LEU A 300 3.87 -7.13 18.92
C LEU A 300 4.73 -7.82 17.84
N ARG A 301 5.04 -7.12 16.75
CA ARG A 301 5.85 -7.67 15.64
C ARG A 301 7.28 -7.99 16.05
N PHE A 302 7.90 -7.17 16.89
CA PHE A 302 9.25 -7.38 17.41
C PHE A 302 9.39 -8.55 18.39
N LYS A 303 8.29 -9.23 18.75
CA LYS A 303 8.37 -10.52 19.46
C LYS A 303 8.75 -11.68 18.52
N GLU A 304 8.55 -11.53 17.22
CA GLU A 304 8.84 -12.55 16.23
C GLU A 304 10.26 -12.39 15.67
N LYS A 305 10.84 -13.51 15.20
CA LYS A 305 12.21 -13.51 14.63
C LYS A 305 12.29 -12.64 13.37
N ASN A 306 11.28 -12.74 12.50
CA ASN A 306 11.11 -11.85 11.36
C ASN A 306 9.84 -11.03 11.59
N ILE A 307 9.99 -9.71 11.67
CA ILE A 307 8.90 -8.81 12.02
C ILE A 307 7.81 -8.73 10.94
N PHE A 308 8.14 -9.06 9.69
CA PHE A 308 7.22 -8.98 8.56
C PHE A 308 6.30 -10.18 8.46
N TYR A 309 6.81 -11.38 8.75
CA TYR A 309 6.08 -12.63 8.57
C TYR A 309 5.29 -12.99 9.82
N LEU A 310 3.98 -12.72 9.82
CA LEU A 310 3.08 -13.00 10.92
C LEU A 310 2.85 -14.51 11.08
N LYS A 311 3.24 -15.06 12.23
CA LYS A 311 2.95 -16.46 12.60
C LYS A 311 1.88 -16.60 13.69
N ASN A 312 1.67 -15.56 14.49
CA ASN A 312 0.73 -15.59 15.61
C ASN A 312 -0.54 -14.78 15.31
N ASP A 313 -1.42 -15.36 14.51
CA ASP A 313 -2.69 -14.75 14.10
C ASP A 313 -3.57 -14.40 15.30
N LYS A 314 -3.54 -15.23 16.36
CA LYS A 314 -4.40 -15.03 17.54
C LYS A 314 -4.10 -13.74 18.28
N GLU A 315 -2.81 -13.41 18.48
CA GLU A 315 -2.43 -12.14 19.12
C GLU A 315 -2.80 -10.94 18.24
N PHE A 316 -2.69 -11.07 16.92
CA PHE A 316 -3.07 -10.00 15.99
C PHE A 316 -4.59 -9.78 15.95
N ILE A 317 -5.41 -10.83 15.93
CA ILE A 317 -6.87 -10.70 16.04
C ILE A 317 -7.26 -10.09 17.40
N LYS A 318 -6.61 -10.53 18.48
CA LYS A 318 -6.84 -9.99 19.82
C LYS A 318 -6.51 -8.49 19.91
N PHE A 319 -5.47 -8.03 19.21
CA PHE A 319 -5.10 -6.62 19.13
C PHE A 319 -6.29 -5.74 18.69
N PHE A 320 -7.09 -6.19 17.72
CA PHE A 320 -8.28 -5.46 17.28
C PHE A 320 -9.44 -5.58 18.26
N THR A 321 -9.73 -6.79 18.75
CA THR A 321 -10.91 -7.01 19.59
C THR A 321 -10.78 -6.37 20.98
N ASP A 322 -9.55 -6.17 21.47
CA ASP A 322 -9.27 -5.41 22.70
C ASP A 322 -9.35 -3.89 22.49
N ASN A 323 -9.30 -3.40 21.23
CA ASN A 323 -9.35 -1.98 20.92
C ASN A 323 -10.80 -1.44 20.93
N LYS A 324 -11.20 -0.90 22.09
CA LYS A 324 -12.56 -0.39 22.31
C LYS A 324 -12.83 0.98 21.71
N TYR A 325 -11.80 1.77 21.42
CA TYR A 325 -11.96 3.16 21.02
C TYR A 325 -11.53 3.38 19.58
N THR A 326 -12.38 4.03 18.79
CA THR A 326 -12.02 4.53 17.47
C THR A 326 -12.20 6.04 17.49
N LYS A 327 -11.12 6.74 17.17
CA LYS A 327 -11.18 8.18 16.96
C LYS A 327 -12.06 8.46 15.73
N ASN A 328 -12.93 9.45 15.87
CA ASN A 328 -13.67 10.03 14.77
C ASN A 328 -13.42 11.53 14.80
N ILE A 329 -13.13 12.13 13.65
CA ILE A 329 -12.85 13.56 13.54
C ILE A 329 -13.85 14.24 12.62
N GLU A 330 -14.15 15.49 12.94
CA GLU A 330 -14.97 16.33 12.08
C GLU A 330 -14.21 16.67 10.79
N LEU A 331 -14.90 16.52 9.66
CA LEU A 331 -14.30 16.67 8.33
C LEU A 331 -14.71 17.99 7.70
N GLU A 332 -13.73 18.81 7.35
CA GLU A 332 -13.94 20.02 6.56
C GLU A 332 -14.31 19.65 5.11
N SER A 333 -15.53 19.98 4.69
CA SER A 333 -16.10 19.53 3.41
C SER A 333 -15.34 20.04 2.17
N ASN A 334 -14.66 21.18 2.27
CA ASN A 334 -13.99 21.85 1.16
C ASN A 334 -12.54 21.39 0.91
N LYS A 335 -11.96 20.57 1.79
CA LYS A 335 -10.55 20.14 1.71
C LYS A 335 -10.33 18.99 0.74
N PHE A 336 -9.12 18.92 0.16
CA PHE A 336 -8.79 17.87 -0.79
C PHE A 336 -8.78 16.49 -0.13
N TYR A 337 -8.25 16.39 1.10
CA TYR A 337 -8.30 15.13 1.86
C TYR A 337 -9.72 14.58 2.03
N ASN A 338 -10.76 15.42 1.95
CA ASN A 338 -12.15 14.98 2.06
C ASN A 338 -12.70 14.41 0.73
N LYS A 339 -12.17 14.87 -0.42
CA LYS A 339 -12.64 14.50 -1.76
C LYS A 339 -12.00 13.23 -2.31
N THR A 340 -10.77 12.92 -1.89
CA THR A 340 -10.04 11.73 -2.35
C THR A 340 -10.40 10.48 -1.55
N PHE A 341 -10.28 9.31 -2.17
CA PHE A 341 -10.41 8.00 -1.53
C PHE A 341 -9.15 7.14 -1.65
N ARG A 342 -7.99 7.82 -1.73
CA ARG A 342 -6.67 7.20 -1.59
C ARG A 342 -6.52 6.46 -0.27
N MET A 343 -5.65 5.47 -0.26
CA MET A 343 -5.35 4.69 0.95
C MET A 343 -4.13 5.25 1.71
N SER A 344 -3.30 6.04 1.02
CA SER A 344 -2.07 6.66 1.48
C SER A 344 -2.04 8.13 1.09
N ALA A 345 -1.56 8.97 2.00
CA ALA A 345 -1.25 10.37 1.72
C ALA A 345 0.03 10.51 0.87
N VAL A 346 0.88 9.50 0.89
CA VAL A 346 2.28 9.59 0.50
C VAL A 346 2.54 8.74 -0.76
N GLY A 347 2.60 9.39 -1.93
CA GLY A 347 2.84 8.73 -3.22
C GLY A 347 3.97 9.41 -4.00
N LEU A 348 4.87 8.61 -4.57
CA LEU A 348 5.93 9.07 -5.46
C LEU A 348 5.46 9.10 -6.92
N SER A 349 5.84 10.16 -7.63
CA SER A 349 5.75 10.22 -9.08
C SER A 349 6.77 9.26 -9.67
N ILE A 350 6.29 8.32 -10.49
CA ILE A 350 7.15 7.39 -11.24
C ILE A 350 7.85 8.06 -12.42
N PHE A 351 7.31 9.19 -12.90
CA PHE A 351 7.89 9.92 -14.03
C PHE A 351 8.99 10.85 -13.53
N MET A 352 10.23 10.38 -13.65
CA MET A 352 11.41 11.12 -13.27
C MET A 352 11.89 12.01 -14.44
N PRO A 353 12.14 13.31 -14.20
CA PRO A 353 12.59 14.26 -15.22
C PRO A 353 14.00 14.00 -15.75
#